data_AF-A0A2J6PQ84-F1
#
_entry.id   AF-A0A2J6PQ84-F1
#
_cell.length_a   1.000
_cell.length_b   1.000
_cell.length_c   1.000
_cell.angle_alpha   90.00
_cell.angle_beta   90.00
_cell.angle_gamma   90.00
#
_symmetry.space_group_name_H-M   'P 1'
#
loop_
_entity.id
_entity.type
_entity.pdbx_description
1 polymer ?
#
loop_
_entity_poly.entity_id
_entity_poly.type
_entity_poly.pdbx_seq_one_letter_code
_entity_poly.pdbx_strand_id
1 'polypeptide(L)'
;MKFPWPASRADSASSDPEAGVVPLENIIRLSTETQRRNGFRQSNLPDHGDRITEDIKNGNYICSICLDSVTHGDTYEYSIWHCLSCYTVTHFRCAKSWAQARSRTAFSSIRFLESWKCPSCSNEILEPRARCWCQKKSFRSLEPSNNERPNSCLDICDRAGTCGHGEENTCTKMCHPGPCNIPCKPSCAGRRVLPPTPTGWERFWARIHQRPAGSVRKFIFFFSIFFVIYALLGVWLHYHIQWWSKPFKYPQLGDSHIIAEIMVLILVGVFVILPLNCILLAALFADLGSFLSVAFNLNSRETKPTRKAAMKFFGRILLFLIALGIWMLPILGFAGGVDIAWYNQMKDSCNGLNTRIDMDTMTKFTVRSLSPNIAPYDMYLASHLDPVLVPGTGNTTNTTNPFEYYQRLSISRPSPPPLSRDYEHIAIDIDIPSRLYRILHLNASNAENEYMALGYKSSLTSLPTFHPLEETIKSNGSFSEVTKKDKHMLIPELNIGIANMYSFIYGSPEQKPFIKIYQNQSPYWRSSAPGSPTSLFPMDLLLFNKTLNEPWDSKKNTPKDHKLVMRTASFGHGRQRLDMCMKEDTEFKKGIEVSKGVSEEFWVPFAIMVAHRERMYEMEGRK
;
A
#
# COMPACT_ATOMS: atom_id res chain seq x y z
N MET A 1 31.27 38.32 49.70
CA MET A 1 32.64 38.48 50.22
C MET A 1 33.21 37.08 50.42
N LYS A 2 34.11 36.63 49.52
CA LYS A 2 35.59 36.71 49.67
C LYS A 2 36.04 35.75 50.78
N PHE A 3 36.52 34.54 50.50
CA PHE A 3 37.86 34.12 50.00
C PHE A 3 38.31 32.95 50.95
N PRO A 4 39.47 32.26 50.82
CA PRO A 4 40.16 31.63 49.69
C PRO A 4 40.76 30.22 50.03
N TRP A 5 41.50 29.66 49.06
CA TRP A 5 42.39 28.47 49.03
C TRP A 5 43.53 28.45 50.08
N PRO A 6 44.27 27.32 50.35
CA PRO A 6 45.47 26.85 49.57
C PRO A 6 45.65 25.29 49.53
N ALA A 7 46.33 24.60 48.61
CA ALA A 7 47.68 24.58 48.02
C ALA A 7 48.67 23.53 48.61
N SER A 8 49.08 22.58 47.74
CA SER A 8 50.47 22.16 47.42
C SER A 8 51.27 21.11 48.25
N ARG A 9 51.83 20.15 47.46
CA ARG A 9 53.24 19.70 47.36
C ARG A 9 53.70 18.43 48.13
N ALA A 10 54.23 17.43 47.39
CA ALA A 10 55.58 16.87 47.55
C ALA A 10 55.88 15.74 46.54
N ASP A 11 56.99 15.87 45.81
CA ASP A 11 57.65 14.86 44.98
C ASP A 11 58.61 14.00 45.81
N SER A 12 58.87 12.76 45.38
CA SER A 12 60.18 12.09 45.57
C SER A 12 60.34 10.94 44.57
N ALA A 13 61.58 10.76 44.09
CA ALA A 13 62.00 9.83 43.04
C ALA A 13 63.00 8.81 43.60
N SER A 14 63.04 7.57 43.07
CA SER A 14 64.27 6.80 42.77
C SER A 14 64.03 5.38 42.19
N SER A 15 64.72 5.09 41.08
CA SER A 15 65.45 3.86 40.66
C SER A 15 64.82 2.44 40.60
N ASP A 16 64.99 1.83 39.41
CA ASP A 16 64.79 0.45 38.89
C ASP A 16 65.57 -0.70 39.61
N PRO A 17 65.58 -2.00 39.15
CA PRO A 17 64.57 -2.91 38.59
C PRO A 17 64.57 -4.34 39.24
N GLU A 18 63.77 -5.27 38.68
CA GLU A 18 63.97 -6.74 38.59
C GLU A 18 63.04 -7.70 39.40
N ALA A 19 62.42 -8.62 38.62
CA ALA A 19 61.89 -9.97 38.90
C ALA A 19 60.99 -10.28 40.12
N GLY A 20 59.81 -10.87 39.86
CA GLY A 20 59.07 -11.61 40.88
C GLY A 20 57.62 -11.95 40.56
N VAL A 21 57.39 -13.18 40.11
CA VAL A 21 56.13 -13.89 39.90
C VAL A 21 55.08 -13.66 41.01
N VAL A 22 53.82 -13.35 40.67
CA VAL A 22 52.65 -13.47 41.57
C VAL A 22 51.46 -14.11 40.83
N PRO A 23 50.73 -15.08 41.42
CA PRO A 23 49.66 -15.79 40.73
C PRO A 23 48.37 -14.97 40.63
N LEU A 24 47.70 -15.13 39.50
CA LEU A 24 46.40 -14.56 39.16
C LEU A 24 45.29 -15.51 39.60
N GLU A 25 44.54 -15.19 40.65
CA GLU A 25 43.10 -15.52 40.72
C GLU A 25 42.40 -14.65 41.78
N ASN A 26 42.03 -13.43 41.39
CA ASN A 26 41.12 -12.56 42.13
C ASN A 26 39.71 -12.76 41.55
N ILE A 27 38.99 -13.77 42.03
CA ILE A 27 37.55 -13.88 41.78
C ILE A 27 36.85 -12.93 42.75
N ILE A 28 36.03 -12.04 42.19
CA ILE A 28 35.18 -11.07 42.89
C ILE A 28 34.39 -11.80 44.00
N ARG A 29 34.73 -11.53 45.26
CA ARG A 29 33.92 -11.89 46.43
C ARG A 29 32.58 -11.15 46.32
N LEU A 30 31.53 -11.86 45.92
CA LEU A 30 30.16 -11.37 46.02
C LEU A 30 29.74 -11.43 47.51
N SER A 31 29.62 -10.24 48.11
CA SER A 31 29.07 -9.90 49.44
C SER A 31 29.40 -10.80 50.64
N THR A 32 30.33 -10.32 51.46
CA THR A 32 30.54 -10.73 52.87
C THR A 32 29.36 -10.41 53.80
N GLU A 33 28.31 -9.72 53.31
CA GLU A 33 27.13 -9.30 54.08
C GLU A 33 26.26 -10.49 54.55
N THR A 34 26.11 -11.55 53.73
CA THR A 34 25.39 -12.78 54.12
C THR A 34 26.19 -13.67 55.07
N GLN A 35 27.50 -13.49 55.15
CA GLN A 35 28.41 -14.35 55.93
C GLN A 35 28.27 -14.14 57.45
N ARG A 36 27.65 -13.03 57.90
CA ARG A 36 27.55 -12.66 59.31
C ARG A 36 26.22 -12.99 60.00
N ARG A 37 25.15 -13.35 59.27
CA ARG A 37 23.81 -13.45 59.88
C ARG A 37 23.46 -14.78 60.56
N ASN A 38 24.10 -15.90 60.21
CA ASN A 38 23.55 -17.21 60.59
C ASN A 38 24.46 -18.12 61.44
N GLY A 39 25.59 -17.67 61.99
CA GLY A 39 26.35 -18.42 63.00
C GLY A 39 26.98 -19.77 62.58
N PHE A 40 26.63 -20.33 61.42
CA PHE A 40 27.19 -21.56 60.86
C PHE A 40 28.33 -21.25 59.89
N ARG A 41 29.47 -21.92 60.08
CA ARG A 41 30.60 -21.87 59.13
C ARG A 41 30.20 -22.60 57.84
N GLN A 42 30.14 -21.87 56.73
CA GLN A 42 30.10 -22.47 55.40
C GLN A 42 31.38 -23.27 55.15
N SER A 43 31.25 -24.34 54.37
CA SER A 43 32.37 -25.12 53.86
C SER A 43 33.44 -24.25 53.19
N ASN A 44 34.70 -24.52 53.51
CA ASN A 44 35.88 -23.85 52.93
C ASN A 44 36.53 -24.68 51.81
N LEU A 45 35.85 -25.72 51.31
CA LEU A 45 36.37 -26.55 50.21
C LEU A 45 36.60 -25.70 48.94
N PRO A 46 37.64 -26.00 48.15
CA PRO A 46 37.99 -25.18 46.98
C PRO A 46 36.99 -25.33 45.82
N ASP A 47 36.36 -26.49 45.65
CA ASP A 47 35.38 -26.74 44.60
C ASP A 47 33.96 -26.32 45.03
N HIS A 48 33.28 -25.53 44.20
CA HIS A 48 31.94 -25.01 44.51
C HIS A 48 30.88 -26.12 44.65
N GLY A 49 31.00 -27.21 43.90
CA GLY A 49 30.10 -28.35 44.02
C GLY A 49 30.31 -29.10 45.34
N ASP A 50 31.56 -29.29 45.73
CA ASP A 50 31.89 -29.95 47.00
C ASP A 50 31.38 -29.14 48.19
N ARG A 51 31.49 -27.81 48.13
CA ARG A 51 30.91 -26.89 49.13
C ARG A 51 29.39 -27.04 49.28
N ILE A 52 28.66 -27.04 48.17
CA ILE A 52 27.20 -27.25 48.17
C ILE A 52 26.87 -28.60 48.81
N THR A 53 27.62 -29.64 48.47
CA THR A 53 27.40 -31.00 48.97
C THR A 53 27.63 -31.09 50.46
N GLU A 54 28.73 -30.53 50.96
CA GLU A 54 29.07 -30.49 52.38
C GLU A 54 28.06 -29.65 53.18
N ASP A 55 27.68 -28.48 52.67
CA ASP A 55 26.72 -27.60 53.34
C ASP A 55 25.33 -28.26 53.43
N ILE A 56 24.89 -29.00 52.41
CA ILE A 56 23.62 -29.75 52.45
C ILE A 56 23.71 -30.92 53.46
N LYS A 57 24.81 -31.69 53.44
CA LYS A 57 25.02 -32.82 54.36
C LYS A 57 25.00 -32.38 55.82
N ASN A 58 25.65 -31.26 56.11
CA ASN A 58 25.76 -30.73 57.46
C ASN A 58 24.50 -29.95 57.88
N GLY A 59 23.48 -29.84 57.01
CA GLY A 59 22.25 -29.06 57.28
C GLY A 59 22.47 -27.54 57.30
N ASN A 60 23.61 -27.07 56.79
CA ASN A 60 24.01 -25.66 56.79
C ASN A 60 23.56 -24.90 55.53
N TYR A 61 23.13 -25.60 54.48
CA TYR A 61 22.61 -24.97 53.27
C TYR A 61 21.18 -24.49 53.48
N ILE A 62 20.93 -23.19 53.33
CA ILE A 62 19.62 -22.58 53.59
C ILE A 62 18.88 -22.31 52.29
N CYS A 63 17.59 -22.68 52.23
CA CYS A 63 16.73 -22.36 51.10
C CYS A 63 16.45 -20.86 51.06
N SER A 64 16.71 -20.20 49.93
CA SER A 64 16.45 -18.76 49.77
C SER A 64 14.97 -18.35 49.75
N ILE A 65 14.04 -19.32 49.73
CA ILE A 65 12.59 -19.07 49.66
C ILE A 65 11.94 -19.22 51.04
N CYS A 66 12.11 -20.35 51.72
CA CYS A 66 11.50 -20.57 53.05
C CYS A 66 12.45 -20.26 54.22
N LEU A 67 13.75 -20.07 53.95
CA LEU A 67 14.80 -19.84 54.96
C LEU A 67 15.09 -21.03 55.89
N ASP A 68 14.50 -22.19 55.63
CA ASP A 68 14.83 -23.46 56.30
C ASP A 68 16.04 -24.15 55.67
N SER A 69 16.68 -25.05 56.41
CA SER A 69 17.76 -25.88 55.89
C SER A 69 17.27 -26.83 54.79
N VAL A 70 18.08 -26.97 53.73
CA VAL A 70 17.81 -27.89 52.63
C VAL A 70 18.29 -29.27 53.06
N THR A 71 17.36 -30.10 53.48
CA THR A 71 17.58 -31.51 53.77
C THR A 71 17.16 -32.37 52.58
N HIS A 72 17.93 -33.40 52.27
CA HIS A 72 17.53 -34.43 51.32
C HIS A 72 16.54 -35.39 51.99
N GLY A 73 15.39 -35.65 51.37
CA GLY A 73 14.43 -36.63 51.86
C GLY A 73 13.98 -37.60 50.76
N ASP A 74 13.46 -38.76 51.15
CA ASP A 74 13.07 -39.83 50.23
C ASP A 74 11.72 -39.59 49.54
N THR A 75 11.02 -38.49 49.86
CA THR A 75 9.76 -38.13 49.20
C THR A 75 9.98 -37.04 48.15
N TYR A 76 9.11 -37.03 47.13
CA TYR A 76 9.14 -36.04 46.05
C TYR A 76 9.04 -34.59 46.56
N GLU A 77 8.39 -34.35 47.70
CA GLU A 77 8.25 -33.02 48.29
C GLU A 77 9.54 -32.49 48.94
N TYR A 78 10.39 -33.39 49.44
CA TYR A 78 11.71 -33.09 49.99
C TYR A 78 12.83 -33.21 48.93
N SER A 79 12.46 -33.29 47.66
CA SER A 79 13.42 -33.26 46.55
C SER A 79 14.05 -31.87 46.39
N ILE A 80 15.23 -31.85 45.79
CA ILE A 80 16.04 -30.65 45.64
C ILE A 80 15.88 -30.10 44.22
N TRP A 81 15.70 -28.77 44.10
CA TRP A 81 15.81 -28.05 42.85
C TRP A 81 17.07 -27.19 42.82
N HIS A 82 17.66 -27.03 41.63
CA HIS A 82 18.81 -26.16 41.44
C HIS A 82 18.73 -25.37 40.14
N CYS A 83 19.28 -24.16 40.14
CA CYS A 83 19.39 -23.34 38.93
C CYS A 83 20.64 -23.71 38.13
N LEU A 84 20.50 -23.92 36.82
CA LEU A 84 21.65 -24.22 35.95
C LEU A 84 22.56 -23.02 35.68
N SER A 85 22.07 -21.79 35.87
CA SER A 85 22.86 -20.58 35.60
C SER A 85 23.64 -20.08 36.82
N CYS A 86 23.00 -20.05 38.00
CA CYS A 86 23.62 -19.53 39.22
C CYS A 86 23.88 -20.58 40.30
N TYR A 87 23.52 -21.85 40.04
CA TYR A 87 23.76 -22.98 40.94
C TYR A 87 23.17 -22.84 42.35
N THR A 88 22.22 -21.92 42.55
CA THR A 88 21.44 -21.81 43.79
C THR A 88 20.58 -23.06 43.98
N VAL A 89 20.47 -23.53 45.22
CA VAL A 89 19.72 -24.74 45.59
C VAL A 89 18.53 -24.36 46.47
N THR A 90 17.36 -24.93 46.22
CA THR A 90 16.15 -24.74 47.03
C THR A 90 15.37 -26.04 47.16
N HIS A 91 14.42 -26.13 48.10
CA HIS A 91 13.46 -27.22 48.08
C HIS A 91 12.62 -27.13 46.81
N PHE A 92 12.38 -28.28 46.18
CA PHE A 92 11.60 -28.35 44.95
C PHE A 92 10.18 -27.78 45.15
N ARG A 93 9.55 -28.08 46.30
CA ARG A 93 8.24 -27.52 46.69
C ARG A 93 8.25 -26.00 46.72
N CYS A 94 9.31 -25.39 47.26
CA CYS A 94 9.45 -23.93 47.30
C CYS A 94 9.61 -23.34 45.90
N ALA A 95 10.45 -23.94 45.05
CA ALA A 95 10.61 -23.50 43.66
C ALA A 95 9.30 -23.61 42.85
N LYS A 96 8.55 -24.70 43.05
CA LYS A 96 7.23 -24.91 42.42
C LYS A 96 6.20 -23.87 42.86
N SER A 97 6.07 -23.61 44.16
CA SER A 97 5.18 -22.59 44.70
C SER A 97 5.56 -21.19 44.21
N TRP A 98 6.85 -20.89 44.11
CA TRP A 98 7.36 -19.63 43.59
C TRP A 98 6.99 -19.42 42.11
N ALA A 99 7.13 -20.46 41.28
CA ALA A 99 6.70 -20.43 39.89
C ALA A 99 5.18 -20.20 39.75
N GLN A 100 4.37 -20.87 40.59
CA GLN A 100 2.90 -20.79 40.56
C GLN A 100 2.32 -19.47 41.11
N ALA A 101 2.97 -18.84 42.09
CA ALA A 101 2.51 -17.56 42.64
C ALA A 101 2.55 -16.43 41.59
N ARG A 102 3.45 -16.52 40.62
CA ARG A 102 3.64 -15.51 39.57
C ARG A 102 2.68 -15.62 38.40
N SER A 103 2.23 -16.84 38.05
CA SER A 103 1.20 -17.02 37.01
C SER A 103 -0.17 -16.48 37.43
N ARG A 104 -0.45 -16.39 38.74
CA ARG A 104 -1.72 -15.84 39.25
C ARG A 104 -1.85 -14.31 39.17
N THR A 105 -0.75 -13.58 38.97
CA THR A 105 -0.73 -12.10 38.96
C THR A 105 -0.61 -11.51 37.55
N ALA A 106 -0.49 -12.32 36.50
CA ALA A 106 -0.40 -11.87 35.12
C ALA A 106 -1.77 -11.89 34.42
N PHE A 107 -2.38 -10.71 34.26
CA PHE A 107 -3.62 -10.51 33.50
C PHE A 107 -3.32 -10.45 31.98
N SER A 108 -2.76 -11.52 31.42
CA SER A 108 -2.37 -11.56 30.00
C SER A 108 -2.77 -12.87 29.33
N SER A 109 -3.69 -12.77 28.37
CA SER A 109 -4.39 -13.83 27.62
C SER A 109 -3.53 -14.59 26.59
N ILE A 110 -2.25 -14.84 26.86
CA ILE A 110 -1.36 -15.63 25.98
C ILE A 110 -0.70 -16.74 26.80
N ARG A 111 -1.34 -17.92 26.85
CA ARG A 111 -0.96 -19.08 27.68
C ARG A 111 0.26 -19.89 27.20
N PHE A 112 1.03 -19.42 26.21
CA PHE A 112 2.00 -20.29 25.51
C PHE A 112 3.49 -19.98 25.71
N LEU A 113 3.87 -19.00 26.55
CA LEU A 113 5.29 -18.73 26.86
C LEU A 113 5.51 -18.23 28.30
N GLU A 114 4.91 -18.88 29.30
CA GLU A 114 5.20 -18.56 30.71
C GLU A 114 6.52 -19.23 31.15
N SER A 115 7.64 -18.53 30.93
CA SER A 115 8.92 -18.84 31.60
C SER A 115 8.91 -18.23 33.01
N TRP A 116 9.26 -19.02 34.03
CA TRP A 116 9.42 -18.48 35.40
C TRP A 116 10.88 -18.05 35.60
N LYS A 117 11.12 -17.15 36.56
CA LYS A 117 12.46 -16.59 36.82
C LYS A 117 13.01 -17.12 38.13
N CYS A 118 14.26 -17.57 38.11
CA CYS A 118 14.99 -18.00 39.32
C CYS A 118 14.98 -16.88 40.38
N PRO A 119 14.69 -17.19 41.66
CA PRO A 119 14.64 -16.18 42.73
C PRO A 119 15.99 -15.50 42.98
N SER A 120 17.10 -16.20 42.70
CA SER A 120 18.44 -15.69 42.96
C SER A 120 19.05 -14.93 41.78
N CYS A 121 18.86 -15.38 40.53
CA CYS A 121 19.51 -14.77 39.35
C CYS A 121 18.57 -14.16 38.30
N SER A 122 17.25 -14.29 38.47
CA SER A 122 16.23 -13.78 37.53
C SER A 122 16.29 -14.32 36.09
N ASN A 123 17.14 -15.31 35.78
CA ASN A 123 17.14 -15.96 34.46
C ASN A 123 15.82 -16.70 34.22
N GLU A 124 15.35 -16.66 32.97
CA GLU A 124 14.15 -17.37 32.52
C GLU A 124 14.44 -18.85 32.35
N ILE A 125 13.65 -19.68 33.05
CA ILE A 125 13.80 -21.13 33.09
C ILE A 125 12.43 -21.74 32.77
N LEU A 126 12.45 -22.88 32.08
CA LEU A 126 11.28 -23.76 31.94
C LEU A 126 10.78 -24.20 33.32
N GLU A 127 9.53 -24.66 33.40
CA GLU A 127 8.87 -25.14 34.63
C GLU A 127 9.82 -25.96 35.53
N PRO A 128 9.88 -25.68 36.86
CA PRO A 128 10.81 -26.37 37.74
C PRO A 128 10.51 -27.87 37.74
N ARG A 129 11.54 -28.70 37.55
CA ARG A 129 11.44 -30.17 37.60
C ARG A 129 12.42 -30.73 38.63
N ALA A 130 11.96 -31.69 39.44
CA ALA A 130 12.79 -32.44 40.38
C ALA A 130 13.65 -33.46 39.61
N ARG A 131 14.90 -33.10 39.35
CA ARG A 131 15.88 -33.90 38.59
C ARG A 131 17.23 -33.89 39.30
N CYS A 132 18.06 -34.88 39.00
CA CYS A 132 19.43 -34.91 39.49
C CYS A 132 20.23 -33.70 39.02
N TRP A 133 21.42 -33.49 39.60
CA TRP A 133 22.28 -32.37 39.21
C TRP A 133 22.51 -32.30 37.70
N CYS A 134 22.83 -33.41 37.03
CA CYS A 134 23.10 -33.41 35.58
C CYS A 134 21.85 -33.38 34.69
N GLN A 135 20.64 -33.32 35.27
CA GLN A 135 19.34 -33.29 34.58
C GLN A 135 18.96 -34.57 33.79
N LYS A 136 19.78 -35.63 33.81
CA LYS A 136 19.49 -36.91 33.11
C LYS A 136 18.33 -37.69 33.72
N LYS A 137 18.35 -37.93 35.03
CA LYS A 137 17.34 -38.73 35.73
C LYS A 137 16.37 -37.84 36.51
N SER A 138 15.09 -38.20 36.48
CA SER A 138 14.08 -37.60 37.36
C SER A 138 14.17 -38.19 38.76
N PHE A 139 13.70 -37.46 39.78
CA PHE A 139 13.75 -37.89 41.18
C PHE A 139 13.20 -39.32 41.40
N ARG A 140 12.10 -39.69 40.72
CA ARG A 140 11.49 -41.04 40.83
C ARG A 140 12.40 -42.18 40.34
N SER A 141 13.42 -41.88 39.55
CA SER A 141 14.37 -42.84 38.99
C SER A 141 15.72 -42.82 39.71
N LEU A 142 15.84 -42.07 40.81
CA LEU A 142 17.02 -42.12 41.68
C LEU A 142 16.89 -43.33 42.59
N GLU A 143 17.97 -44.11 42.71
CA GLU A 143 18.03 -45.20 43.69
C GLU A 143 17.87 -44.63 45.11
N PRO A 144 17.31 -45.42 46.06
CA PRO A 144 17.16 -45.01 47.46
C PRO A 144 18.48 -44.46 47.99
N SER A 145 18.43 -43.23 48.51
CA SER A 145 19.59 -42.37 48.62
C SER A 145 20.66 -42.91 49.57
N ASN A 146 21.90 -42.95 49.10
CA ASN A 146 23.04 -42.96 50.00
C ASN A 146 23.27 -41.50 50.45
N ASN A 147 23.16 -41.21 51.75
CA ASN A 147 23.32 -39.87 52.34
C ASN A 147 24.64 -39.17 51.94
N GLU A 148 25.57 -39.92 51.37
CA GLU A 148 26.86 -39.46 50.89
C GLU A 148 26.79 -38.59 49.61
N ARG A 149 25.74 -38.68 48.77
CA ARG A 149 25.63 -37.86 47.54
C ARG A 149 24.17 -37.43 47.27
N PRO A 150 23.68 -36.37 47.94
CA PRO A 150 22.29 -35.94 47.80
C PRO A 150 21.96 -35.57 46.35
N ASN A 151 20.79 -35.99 45.85
CA ASN A 151 20.26 -35.65 44.53
C ASN A 151 21.19 -35.97 43.32
N SER A 152 22.12 -36.92 43.48
CA SER A 152 22.99 -37.42 42.41
C SER A 152 22.38 -38.65 41.75
N CYS A 153 22.51 -38.80 40.43
CA CYS A 153 22.06 -40.00 39.71
C CYS A 153 23.10 -41.13 39.65
N LEU A 154 24.25 -40.95 40.33
CA LEU A 154 25.40 -41.88 40.39
C LEU A 154 26.05 -42.26 39.04
N ASP A 155 25.52 -41.75 37.91
CA ASP A 155 26.14 -41.87 36.60
C ASP A 155 27.15 -40.74 36.32
N ILE A 156 27.90 -40.89 35.23
CA ILE A 156 28.72 -39.83 34.64
C ILE A 156 27.82 -38.65 34.22
N CYS A 157 28.26 -37.42 34.51
CA CYS A 157 27.48 -36.20 34.28
C CYS A 157 27.15 -35.99 32.79
N ASP A 158 28.15 -36.15 31.91
CA ASP A 158 28.10 -35.90 30.45
C ASP A 158 27.51 -34.56 30.02
N ARG A 159 27.37 -33.61 30.94
CA ARG A 159 26.89 -32.26 30.60
C ARG A 159 27.91 -31.63 29.65
N ALA A 160 27.43 -31.22 28.48
CA ALA A 160 28.22 -30.47 27.51
C ALA A 160 28.58 -29.09 28.08
N GLY A 161 29.80 -28.65 27.83
CA GLY A 161 30.23 -27.29 28.09
C GLY A 161 31.58 -27.01 27.46
N THR A 162 32.13 -25.84 27.78
CA THR A 162 33.39 -25.36 27.19
C THR A 162 34.51 -25.45 28.21
N CYS A 163 35.69 -25.92 27.78
CA CYS A 163 36.89 -25.78 28.59
C CYS A 163 37.31 -24.30 28.69
N GLY A 164 38.26 -23.95 29.58
CA GLY A 164 38.76 -22.56 29.71
C GLY A 164 39.39 -21.96 28.43
N HIS A 165 39.62 -22.80 27.41
CA HIS A 165 40.12 -22.39 26.09
C HIS A 165 39.02 -22.27 25.02
N GLY A 166 37.74 -22.45 25.40
CA GLY A 166 36.59 -22.31 24.49
C GLY A 166 36.25 -23.54 23.64
N GLU A 167 36.91 -24.68 23.86
CA GLU A 167 36.62 -25.93 23.14
C GLU A 167 35.47 -26.71 23.81
N GLU A 168 34.52 -27.21 23.01
CA GLU A 168 33.39 -28.01 23.50
C GLU A 168 33.81 -29.42 23.92
N ASN A 169 33.43 -29.83 25.12
CA ASN A 169 33.68 -31.15 25.69
C ASN A 169 32.56 -31.54 26.68
N THR A 170 32.54 -32.81 27.08
CA THR A 170 31.59 -33.33 28.06
C THR A 170 32.24 -33.55 29.43
N CYS A 171 31.45 -33.40 30.49
CA CYS A 171 31.91 -33.63 31.85
C CYS A 171 32.02 -35.13 32.17
N THR A 172 33.22 -35.59 32.54
CA THR A 172 33.51 -36.99 32.89
C THR A 172 33.40 -37.29 34.39
N LYS A 173 33.13 -36.29 35.23
CA LYS A 173 32.89 -36.50 36.66
C LYS A 173 31.54 -37.20 36.88
N MET A 174 31.41 -37.93 37.99
CA MET A 174 30.11 -38.38 38.48
C MET A 174 29.18 -37.17 38.69
N CYS A 175 27.86 -37.38 38.60
CA CYS A 175 26.85 -36.34 38.75
C CYS A 175 27.08 -35.51 40.03
N HIS A 176 27.38 -34.22 39.84
CA HIS A 176 27.83 -33.29 40.88
C HIS A 176 27.03 -31.97 40.81
N PRO A 177 26.84 -31.27 41.94
CA PRO A 177 26.29 -29.92 41.96
C PRO A 177 27.29 -28.88 41.42
N GLY A 178 26.79 -27.69 41.07
CA GLY A 178 27.64 -26.59 40.61
C GLY A 178 28.09 -26.67 39.14
N PRO A 179 29.03 -25.78 38.74
CA PRO A 179 29.59 -25.75 37.39
C PRO A 179 30.44 -26.99 37.09
N CYS A 180 30.42 -27.45 35.85
CA CYS A 180 31.25 -28.58 35.40
C CYS A 180 32.68 -28.11 35.12
N ASN A 181 33.65 -28.67 35.83
CA ASN A 181 35.07 -28.49 35.50
C ASN A 181 35.44 -29.46 34.37
N ILE A 182 35.42 -28.97 33.13
CA ILE A 182 35.59 -29.79 31.93
C ILE A 182 37.09 -29.93 31.61
N PRO A 183 37.63 -31.17 31.56
CA PRO A 183 39.04 -31.38 31.25
C PRO A 183 39.36 -30.95 29.81
N CYS A 184 40.56 -30.41 29.62
CA CYS A 184 41.04 -29.99 28.31
C CYS A 184 41.48 -31.21 27.47
N LYS A 185 41.25 -31.16 26.16
CA LYS A 185 41.83 -32.10 25.20
C LYS A 185 43.32 -31.76 24.96
N PRO A 186 44.14 -32.71 24.48
CA PRO A 186 45.54 -32.46 24.10
C PRO A 186 45.70 -31.30 23.08
N SER A 187 44.66 -31.06 22.27
CA SER A 187 44.58 -29.94 21.31
C SER A 187 44.56 -28.54 21.94
N CYS A 188 44.36 -28.44 23.25
CA CYS A 188 44.34 -27.16 23.98
C CYS A 188 45.72 -26.75 24.53
N ALA A 189 46.75 -27.59 24.40
CA ALA A 189 48.09 -27.28 24.91
C ALA A 189 48.65 -26.00 24.28
N GLY A 190 49.02 -25.01 25.11
CA GLY A 190 49.62 -23.75 24.68
C GLY A 190 48.66 -22.62 24.25
N ARG A 191 47.33 -22.82 24.32
CA ARG A 191 46.34 -21.76 24.03
C ARG A 191 46.15 -20.84 25.25
N ARG A 192 45.95 -19.53 25.03
CA ARG A 192 45.60 -18.58 26.11
C ARG A 192 44.13 -18.73 26.50
N VAL A 193 43.84 -18.70 27.80
CA VAL A 193 42.48 -18.67 28.37
C VAL A 193 41.78 -17.38 27.93
N LEU A 194 40.65 -17.49 27.23
CA LEU A 194 39.86 -16.35 26.80
C LEU A 194 38.76 -16.08 27.83
N PRO A 195 38.70 -14.89 28.45
CA PRO A 195 37.54 -14.52 29.26
C PRO A 195 36.30 -14.35 28.35
N PRO A 196 35.09 -14.73 28.82
CA PRO A 196 33.88 -14.59 28.02
C PRO A 196 33.58 -13.11 27.82
N THR A 197 33.78 -12.61 26.59
CA THR A 197 33.39 -11.24 26.24
C THR A 197 31.98 -11.26 25.67
N PRO A 198 31.00 -10.58 26.30
CA PRO A 198 29.64 -10.56 25.78
C PRO A 198 29.63 -9.90 24.41
N THR A 199 28.84 -10.47 23.50
CA THR A 199 28.76 -9.99 22.12
C THR A 199 28.27 -8.53 22.08
N GLY A 200 28.59 -7.79 21.02
CA GLY A 200 28.10 -6.41 20.86
C GLY A 200 26.57 -6.31 20.92
N TRP A 201 25.88 -7.36 20.49
CA TRP A 201 24.43 -7.51 20.52
C TRP A 201 23.87 -7.70 21.93
N GLU A 202 24.48 -8.55 22.76
CA GLU A 202 24.09 -8.73 24.16
C GLU A 202 24.27 -7.44 24.96
N ARG A 203 25.38 -6.72 24.72
CA ARG A 203 25.62 -5.39 25.33
C ARG A 203 24.61 -4.33 24.87
N PHE A 204 24.04 -4.46 23.68
CA PHE A 204 23.01 -3.57 23.16
C PHE A 204 21.66 -3.83 23.85
N TRP A 205 21.21 -5.09 23.89
CA TRP A 205 19.95 -5.46 24.54
C TRP A 205 19.96 -5.23 26.04
N ALA A 206 21.07 -5.51 26.72
CA ALA A 206 21.22 -5.20 28.14
C ALA A 206 21.01 -3.70 28.44
N ARG A 207 21.50 -2.82 27.56
CA ARG A 207 21.31 -1.35 27.69
C ARG A 207 19.89 -0.90 27.38
N ILE A 208 19.17 -1.60 26.52
CA ILE A 208 17.76 -1.32 26.24
C ILE A 208 16.87 -1.75 27.42
N HIS A 209 17.10 -2.94 27.99
CA HIS A 209 16.30 -3.48 29.08
C HIS A 209 16.48 -2.77 30.43
N GLN A 210 17.58 -2.06 30.63
CA GLN A 210 17.83 -1.28 31.86
C GLN A 210 17.06 0.05 31.94
N ARG A 211 16.29 0.44 30.91
CA ARG A 211 15.57 1.72 30.93
C ARG A 211 14.30 1.67 31.80
N PRO A 212 13.94 2.79 32.45
CA PRO A 212 12.70 2.90 33.20
C PRO A 212 11.50 2.75 32.25
N ALA A 213 10.57 1.85 32.60
CA ALA A 213 9.38 1.52 31.81
C ALA A 213 8.56 2.75 31.35
N GLY A 214 8.65 3.88 32.07
CA GLY A 214 7.96 5.13 31.75
C GLY A 214 8.37 5.79 30.42
N SER A 215 9.65 5.71 30.00
CA SER A 215 10.09 6.32 28.73
C SER A 215 9.59 5.53 27.52
N VAL A 216 9.61 4.20 27.60
CA VAL A 216 9.09 3.31 26.56
C VAL A 216 7.57 3.50 26.42
N ARG A 217 6.85 3.65 27.53
CA ARG A 217 5.39 3.87 27.51
C ARG A 217 4.99 5.16 26.80
N LYS A 218 5.74 6.25 26.98
CA LYS A 218 5.52 7.51 26.25
C LYS A 218 5.75 7.36 24.75
N PHE A 219 6.85 6.69 24.37
CA PHE A 219 7.15 6.42 22.97
C PHE A 219 6.03 5.62 22.29
N ILE A 220 5.58 4.54 22.93
CA ILE A 220 4.46 3.71 22.43
C ILE A 220 3.18 4.56 22.28
N PHE A 221 2.88 5.42 23.26
CA PHE A 221 1.70 6.29 23.22
C PHE A 221 1.72 7.26 22.02
N PHE A 222 2.80 8.01 21.81
CA PHE A 222 2.91 8.91 20.67
C PHE A 222 2.89 8.16 19.33
N PHE A 223 3.57 7.03 19.23
CA PHE A 223 3.55 6.20 18.01
C PHE A 223 2.14 5.67 17.71
N SER A 224 1.37 5.31 18.75
CA SER A 224 -0.02 4.87 18.61
C SER A 224 -0.92 5.98 18.08
N ILE A 225 -0.79 7.20 18.62
CA ILE A 225 -1.55 8.38 18.12
C ILE A 225 -1.17 8.67 16.66
N PHE A 226 0.13 8.69 16.36
CA PHE A 226 0.62 8.90 15.00
C PHE A 226 0.03 7.89 14.02
N PHE A 227 0.05 6.61 14.39
CA PHE A 227 -0.51 5.54 13.57
C PHE A 227 -2.02 5.71 13.33
N VAL A 228 -2.78 6.07 14.37
CA VAL A 228 -4.23 6.33 14.23
C VAL A 228 -4.50 7.50 13.29
N ILE A 229 -3.76 8.61 13.42
CA ILE A 229 -3.89 9.77 12.53
C ILE A 229 -3.59 9.37 11.06
N TYR A 230 -2.51 8.63 10.81
CA TYR A 230 -2.16 8.20 9.46
C TYR A 230 -3.14 7.16 8.89
N ALA A 231 -3.70 6.29 9.72
CA ALA A 231 -4.75 5.36 9.30
C ALA A 231 -6.02 6.12 8.86
N LEU A 232 -6.44 7.13 9.65
CA LEU A 232 -7.58 7.98 9.30
C LEU A 232 -7.32 8.80 8.03
N LEU A 233 -6.12 9.39 7.89
CA LEU A 233 -5.70 10.08 6.67
C LEU A 233 -5.67 9.15 5.47
N GLY A 234 -5.22 7.90 5.63
CA GLY A 234 -5.23 6.90 4.56
C GLY A 234 -6.65 6.53 4.11
N VAL A 235 -7.58 6.37 5.06
CA VAL A 235 -9.01 6.15 4.74
C VAL A 235 -9.60 7.35 4.01
N TRP A 236 -9.35 8.57 4.50
CA TRP A 236 -9.83 9.78 3.83
C TRP A 236 -9.25 9.93 2.42
N LEU A 237 -7.93 9.73 2.27
CA LEU A 237 -7.26 9.76 0.97
C LEU A 237 -7.85 8.74 0.01
N HIS A 238 -8.20 7.53 0.48
CA HIS A 238 -8.86 6.53 -0.35
C HIS A 238 -10.20 7.04 -0.90
N TYR A 239 -11.06 7.64 -0.06
CA TYR A 239 -12.34 8.18 -0.51
C TYR A 239 -12.17 9.39 -1.41
N HIS A 240 -11.25 10.31 -1.08
CA HIS A 240 -10.89 11.45 -1.91
C HIS A 240 -10.49 10.98 -3.32
N ILE A 241 -9.55 10.05 -3.43
CA ILE A 241 -9.13 9.49 -4.72
C ILE A 241 -10.33 8.86 -5.45
N GLN A 242 -11.20 8.11 -4.77
CA GLN A 242 -12.34 7.44 -5.42
C GLN A 242 -13.38 8.42 -5.96
N TRP A 243 -13.71 9.48 -5.22
CA TRP A 243 -14.69 10.48 -5.64
C TRP A 243 -14.21 11.24 -6.88
N TRP A 244 -12.93 11.62 -6.90
CA TRP A 244 -12.35 12.34 -8.02
C TRP A 244 -12.01 11.44 -9.23
N SER A 245 -11.62 10.19 -9.02
CA SER A 245 -11.30 9.28 -10.14
C SER A 245 -12.53 8.61 -10.77
N LYS A 246 -13.63 8.45 -10.02
CA LYS A 246 -14.83 7.72 -10.46
C LYS A 246 -16.13 8.52 -10.29
N PRO A 247 -16.27 9.65 -10.99
CA PRO A 247 -17.47 10.49 -10.90
C PRO A 247 -18.73 9.73 -11.36
N PHE A 248 -18.60 8.80 -12.32
CA PHE A 248 -19.71 7.96 -12.79
C PHE A 248 -20.36 7.10 -11.70
N LYS A 249 -19.64 6.77 -10.61
CA LYS A 249 -20.17 5.97 -9.49
C LYS A 249 -20.95 6.84 -8.49
N TYR A 250 -20.61 8.13 -8.41
CA TYR A 250 -21.19 9.06 -7.45
C TYR A 250 -21.69 10.34 -8.15
N PRO A 251 -22.63 10.23 -9.10
CA PRO A 251 -23.09 11.38 -9.89
C PRO A 251 -23.82 12.46 -9.07
N GLN A 252 -24.22 12.14 -7.83
CA GLN A 252 -24.88 13.08 -6.92
C GLN A 252 -23.88 13.94 -6.12
N LEU A 253 -22.61 13.55 -6.07
CA LEU A 253 -21.54 14.40 -5.53
C LEU A 253 -21.25 15.47 -6.59
N GLY A 254 -22.12 16.47 -6.66
CA GLY A 254 -21.95 17.62 -7.54
C GLY A 254 -20.79 18.51 -7.09
N ASP A 255 -20.50 19.51 -7.91
CA ASP A 255 -19.36 20.42 -7.73
C ASP A 255 -19.33 21.09 -6.35
N SER A 256 -20.50 21.35 -5.75
CA SER A 256 -20.61 21.96 -4.41
C SER A 256 -20.01 21.09 -3.30
N HIS A 257 -20.22 19.76 -3.35
CA HIS A 257 -19.66 18.84 -2.36
C HIS A 257 -18.16 18.69 -2.53
N ILE A 258 -17.68 18.73 -3.77
CA ILE A 258 -16.26 18.69 -4.10
C ILE A 258 -15.55 19.94 -3.56
N ILE A 259 -16.13 21.12 -3.77
CA ILE A 259 -15.59 22.38 -3.23
C ILE A 259 -15.56 22.35 -1.70
N ALA A 260 -16.63 21.87 -1.04
CA ALA A 260 -16.67 21.75 0.40
C ALA A 260 -15.57 20.80 0.92
N GLU A 261 -15.31 19.69 0.23
CA GLU A 261 -14.25 18.74 0.58
C GLU A 261 -12.85 19.35 0.46
N ILE A 262 -12.57 20.09 -0.62
CA ILE A 262 -11.33 20.85 -0.77
C ILE A 262 -11.17 21.87 0.37
N MET A 263 -12.25 22.58 0.72
CA MET A 263 -12.21 23.55 1.81
C MET A 263 -11.94 22.89 3.16
N VAL A 264 -12.51 21.72 3.43
CA VAL A 264 -12.21 20.92 4.63
C VAL A 264 -10.78 20.40 4.61
N LEU A 265 -10.27 19.93 3.47
CA LEU A 265 -8.87 19.52 3.30
C LEU A 265 -7.91 20.66 3.61
N ILE A 266 -8.19 21.86 3.10
CA ILE A 266 -7.37 23.04 3.37
C ILE A 266 -7.49 23.43 4.85
N LEU A 267 -8.72 23.61 5.37
CA LEU A 267 -8.94 24.10 6.72
C LEU A 267 -8.43 23.12 7.79
N VAL A 268 -8.84 21.85 7.73
CA VAL A 268 -8.52 20.85 8.73
C VAL A 268 -7.16 20.21 8.44
N GLY A 269 -6.89 19.88 7.18
CA GLY A 269 -5.63 19.26 6.79
C GLY A 269 -4.43 20.18 7.01
N VAL A 270 -4.45 21.39 6.47
CA VAL A 270 -3.30 22.31 6.51
C VAL A 270 -3.17 23.01 7.87
N PHE A 271 -4.26 23.45 8.50
CA PHE A 271 -4.17 24.23 9.73
C PHE A 271 -4.23 23.41 11.02
N VAL A 272 -4.72 22.16 10.99
CA VAL A 272 -4.84 21.33 12.21
C VAL A 272 -3.97 20.08 12.13
N ILE A 273 -4.14 19.27 11.10
CA ILE A 273 -3.48 17.96 11.02
C ILE A 273 -1.98 18.09 10.70
N LEU A 274 -1.59 18.97 9.77
CA LEU A 274 -0.19 19.20 9.41
C LEU A 274 0.66 19.70 10.60
N PRO A 275 0.23 20.74 11.34
CA PRO A 275 0.98 21.26 12.49
C PRO A 275 1.04 20.24 13.63
N LEU A 276 -0.08 19.56 13.91
CA LEU A 276 -0.12 18.51 14.93
C LEU A 276 0.85 17.38 14.61
N ASN A 277 0.88 16.91 13.35
CA ASN A 277 1.84 15.89 12.91
C ASN A 277 3.29 16.38 12.98
N CYS A 278 3.56 17.65 12.65
CA CYS A 278 4.89 18.23 12.77
C CYS A 278 5.37 18.22 14.23
N ILE A 279 4.51 18.64 15.17
CA ILE A 279 4.81 18.61 16.61
C ILE A 279 5.04 17.17 17.09
N LEU A 280 4.20 16.23 16.66
CA LEU A 280 4.24 14.83 17.10
C LEU A 280 5.47 14.10 16.54
N LEU A 281 5.84 14.36 15.29
CA LEU A 281 7.11 13.89 14.70
C LEU A 281 8.31 14.53 15.42
N ALA A 282 8.30 15.83 15.66
CA ALA A 282 9.39 16.49 16.40
C ALA A 282 9.59 15.86 17.79
N ALA A 283 8.51 15.55 18.51
CA ALA A 283 8.56 14.86 19.79
C ALA A 283 9.12 13.42 19.66
N LEU A 284 8.59 12.62 18.73
CA LEU A 284 9.05 11.25 18.47
C LEU A 284 10.53 11.20 18.08
N PHE A 285 10.99 12.12 17.24
CA PHE A 285 12.38 12.15 16.77
C PHE A 285 13.35 12.72 17.82
N ALA A 286 12.91 13.65 18.66
CA ALA A 286 13.69 14.08 19.83
C ALA A 286 13.95 12.90 20.78
N ASP A 287 12.89 12.13 21.07
CA ASP A 287 12.98 10.93 21.90
C ASP A 287 13.82 9.83 21.24
N LEU A 288 13.65 9.60 19.94
CA LEU A 288 14.44 8.63 19.17
C LEU A 288 15.93 9.01 19.10
N GLY A 289 16.25 10.28 18.92
CA GLY A 289 17.63 10.77 18.96
C GLY A 289 18.28 10.53 20.32
N SER A 290 17.53 10.73 21.41
CA SER A 290 17.98 10.39 22.77
C SER A 290 18.19 8.88 22.94
N PHE A 291 17.30 8.06 22.38
CA PHE A 291 17.38 6.61 22.39
C PHE A 291 18.63 6.10 21.68
N LEU A 292 18.84 6.51 20.42
CA LEU A 292 19.96 6.09 19.59
C LEU A 292 21.30 6.53 20.18
N SER A 293 21.37 7.72 20.79
CA SER A 293 22.60 8.22 21.43
C SER A 293 23.11 7.33 22.56
N VAL A 294 22.19 6.67 23.28
CA VAL A 294 22.51 5.75 24.38
C VAL A 294 22.70 4.33 23.86
N ALA A 295 21.85 3.88 22.94
CA ALA A 295 21.89 2.54 22.36
C ALA A 295 23.22 2.28 21.61
N PHE A 296 23.74 3.27 20.90
CA PHE A 296 25.03 3.19 20.21
C PHE A 296 26.24 3.59 21.06
N ASN A 297 26.05 3.87 22.36
CA ASN A 297 27.10 4.38 23.24
C ASN A 297 27.86 5.59 22.67
N LEU A 298 27.18 6.45 21.91
CA LEU A 298 27.77 7.66 21.32
C LEU A 298 28.21 8.67 22.40
N ASN A 299 27.86 8.41 23.66
CA ASN A 299 28.32 9.15 24.82
C ASN A 299 29.62 8.62 25.45
N SER A 300 30.21 7.52 24.95
CA SER A 300 31.49 6.96 25.41
C SER A 300 32.59 8.03 25.52
N ARG A 301 33.39 7.94 26.59
CA ARG A 301 34.45 8.88 26.97
C ARG A 301 35.65 8.84 26.02
N GLU A 302 35.79 7.79 25.21
CA GLU A 302 36.93 7.56 24.31
C GLU A 302 36.82 8.24 22.93
N THR A 303 35.67 8.84 22.62
CA THR A 303 35.45 9.49 21.31
C THR A 303 35.88 10.96 21.32
N LYS A 304 36.69 11.38 20.34
CA LYS A 304 37.10 12.80 20.19
C LYS A 304 35.88 13.73 20.19
N PRO A 305 35.89 14.84 20.95
CA PRO A 305 34.71 15.69 21.16
C PRO A 305 34.16 16.30 19.87
N THR A 306 35.03 16.63 18.91
CA THR A 306 34.66 17.13 17.58
C THR A 306 33.89 16.10 16.75
N ARG A 307 34.35 14.84 16.74
CA ARG A 307 33.71 13.73 16.02
C ARG A 307 32.35 13.35 16.64
N LYS A 308 32.23 13.47 17.96
CA LYS A 308 31.00 13.25 18.72
C LYS A 308 29.92 14.31 18.42
N ALA A 309 30.31 15.58 18.33
CA ALA A 309 29.41 16.65 17.92
C ALA A 309 28.94 16.47 16.47
N ALA A 310 29.87 16.14 15.56
CA ALA A 310 29.58 15.89 14.15
C ALA A 310 28.60 14.71 13.96
N MET A 311 28.84 13.54 14.56
CA MET A 311 27.91 12.39 14.43
C MET A 311 26.51 12.68 14.96
N LYS A 312 26.40 13.41 16.09
CA LYS A 312 25.09 13.81 16.63
C LYS A 312 24.37 14.79 15.69
N PHE A 313 25.10 15.70 15.06
CA PHE A 313 24.55 16.64 14.11
C PHE A 313 24.05 15.94 12.83
N PHE A 314 24.89 15.09 12.22
CA PHE A 314 24.50 14.31 11.03
C PHE A 314 23.33 13.36 11.31
N GLY A 315 23.33 12.67 12.46
CA GLY A 315 22.22 11.80 12.84
C GLY A 315 20.90 12.56 13.02
N ARG A 316 20.95 13.77 13.62
CA ARG A 316 19.76 14.64 13.75
C ARG A 316 19.26 15.12 12.40
N ILE A 317 20.15 15.51 11.48
CA ILE A 317 19.77 15.91 10.12
C ILE A 317 19.12 14.75 9.37
N LEU A 318 19.71 13.55 9.39
CA LEU A 318 19.15 12.38 8.71
C LEU A 318 17.75 12.04 9.24
N LEU A 319 17.58 12.03 10.56
CA LEU A 319 16.28 11.79 11.19
C LEU A 319 15.26 12.88 10.84
N PHE A 320 15.68 14.15 10.79
CA PHE A 320 14.83 15.25 10.37
C PHE A 320 14.38 15.11 8.91
N LEU A 321 15.28 14.71 7.99
CA LEU A 321 14.93 14.48 6.59
C LEU A 321 13.93 13.32 6.43
N ILE A 322 14.11 12.24 7.21
CA ILE A 322 13.14 11.13 7.25
C ILE A 322 11.78 11.63 7.79
N ALA A 323 11.79 12.42 8.87
CA ALA A 323 10.59 13.01 9.45
C ALA A 323 9.85 13.89 8.45
N LEU A 324 10.58 14.75 7.75
CA LEU A 324 10.06 15.63 6.72
C LEU A 324 9.48 14.81 5.56
N GLY A 325 10.16 13.76 5.12
CA GLY A 325 9.66 12.84 4.10
C GLY A 325 8.32 12.21 4.49
N ILE A 326 8.24 11.65 5.70
CA ILE A 326 7.00 11.06 6.23
C ILE A 326 5.88 12.12 6.32
N TRP A 327 6.21 13.32 6.81
CA TRP A 327 5.26 14.44 6.92
C TRP A 327 4.72 14.92 5.57
N MET A 328 5.53 14.86 4.51
CA MET A 328 5.13 15.25 3.16
C MET A 328 4.25 14.20 2.46
N LEU A 329 4.27 12.92 2.88
CA LEU A 329 3.54 11.85 2.20
C LEU A 329 2.03 12.11 2.05
N PRO A 330 1.28 12.54 3.09
CA PRO A 330 -0.13 12.85 2.93
C PRO A 330 -0.36 13.99 1.93
N ILE A 331 0.49 15.02 1.94
CA ILE A 331 0.37 16.17 1.02
C ILE A 331 0.51 15.71 -0.43
N LEU A 332 1.54 14.91 -0.71
CA LEU A 332 1.76 14.32 -2.04
C LEU A 332 0.61 13.39 -2.44
N GLY A 333 0.06 12.64 -1.47
CA GLY A 333 -1.10 11.78 -1.68
C GLY A 333 -2.35 12.54 -2.09
N PHE A 334 -2.74 13.58 -1.34
CA PHE A 334 -3.93 14.37 -1.65
C PHE A 334 -3.76 15.24 -2.90
N ALA A 335 -2.60 15.86 -3.10
CA ALA A 335 -2.36 16.71 -4.27
C ALA A 335 -2.16 15.91 -5.57
N GLY A 336 -1.37 14.83 -5.53
CA GLY A 336 -1.00 14.07 -6.73
C GLY A 336 -1.71 12.73 -6.89
N GLY A 337 -2.28 12.18 -5.81
CA GLY A 337 -2.89 10.84 -5.83
C GLY A 337 -4.11 10.76 -6.76
N VAL A 338 -4.89 11.84 -6.87
CA VAL A 338 -6.03 11.92 -7.80
C VAL A 338 -5.57 11.79 -9.24
N ASP A 339 -4.56 12.55 -9.64
CA ASP A 339 -4.03 12.56 -11.01
C ASP A 339 -3.39 11.23 -11.39
N ILE A 340 -2.65 10.62 -10.46
CA ILE A 340 -2.05 9.30 -10.65
C ILE A 340 -3.11 8.22 -10.77
N ALA A 341 -4.16 8.27 -9.94
CA ALA A 341 -5.26 7.32 -9.99
C ALA A 341 -6.06 7.46 -11.30
N TRP A 342 -6.33 8.70 -11.73
CA TRP A 342 -6.98 8.98 -13.01
C TRP A 342 -6.19 8.41 -14.18
N TYR A 343 -4.89 8.72 -14.24
CA TYR A 343 -4.01 8.22 -15.29
C TYR A 343 -4.03 6.69 -15.34
N ASN A 344 -3.90 6.02 -14.18
CA ASN A 344 -3.93 4.56 -14.11
C ASN A 344 -5.26 3.93 -14.50
N GLN A 345 -6.37 4.63 -14.25
CA GLN A 345 -7.70 4.19 -14.65
C GLN A 345 -7.94 4.35 -16.16
N MET A 346 -7.40 5.42 -16.75
CA MET A 346 -7.69 5.81 -18.13
C MET A 346 -6.65 5.34 -19.16
N LYS A 347 -5.39 5.09 -18.78
CA LYS A 347 -4.29 4.76 -19.72
C LYS A 347 -4.61 3.59 -20.65
N ASP A 348 -5.25 2.56 -20.12
CA ASP A 348 -5.57 1.32 -20.84
C ASP A 348 -6.95 1.37 -21.52
N SER A 349 -7.57 2.56 -21.54
CA SER A 349 -8.93 2.68 -22.03
C SER A 349 -9.07 2.28 -23.48
N CYS A 350 -8.15 2.68 -24.35
CA CYS A 350 -8.32 2.41 -25.78
C CYS A 350 -7.75 1.05 -26.21
N ASN A 351 -7.45 0.16 -25.27
CA ASN A 351 -6.97 -1.18 -25.61
C ASN A 351 -8.05 -1.95 -26.39
N GLY A 352 -7.67 -2.48 -27.56
CA GLY A 352 -8.58 -3.16 -28.49
C GLY A 352 -9.32 -2.25 -29.49
N LEU A 353 -8.99 -0.95 -29.52
CA LEU A 353 -9.53 0.04 -30.45
C LEU A 353 -8.38 0.69 -31.21
N ASN A 354 -8.52 0.79 -32.54
CA ASN A 354 -7.41 1.09 -33.44
C ASN A 354 -7.42 2.54 -33.94
N THR A 355 -8.55 3.25 -33.80
CA THR A 355 -8.67 4.66 -34.19
C THR A 355 -8.81 5.55 -32.97
N ARG A 356 -8.18 6.73 -33.00
CA ARG A 356 -8.28 7.78 -31.98
C ARG A 356 -8.68 9.09 -32.62
N ILE A 357 -9.53 9.84 -31.91
CA ILE A 357 -10.02 11.14 -32.33
C ILE A 357 -9.97 12.06 -31.12
N ASP A 358 -9.31 13.19 -31.27
CA ASP A 358 -9.32 14.24 -30.27
C ASP A 358 -10.69 14.90 -30.28
N MET A 359 -11.35 14.93 -29.12
CA MET A 359 -12.65 15.56 -28.93
C MET A 359 -12.55 16.87 -28.15
N ASP A 360 -11.37 17.43 -27.87
CA ASP A 360 -11.31 18.71 -27.14
C ASP A 360 -11.85 19.86 -27.99
N THR A 361 -11.57 19.85 -29.29
CA THR A 361 -12.15 20.74 -30.29
C THR A 361 -13.65 20.47 -30.51
N MET A 362 -14.39 21.50 -30.96
CA MET A 362 -15.85 21.38 -31.18
C MET A 362 -16.23 21.09 -32.62
N THR A 363 -15.47 21.62 -33.57
CA THR A 363 -15.89 21.66 -34.98
C THR A 363 -14.91 20.96 -35.92
N LYS A 364 -13.62 20.89 -35.58
CA LYS A 364 -12.61 20.14 -36.33
C LYS A 364 -12.16 18.92 -35.54
N PHE A 365 -12.24 17.72 -36.11
CA PHE A 365 -11.80 16.48 -35.46
C PHE A 365 -10.74 15.77 -36.30
N THR A 366 -9.55 15.56 -35.73
CA THR A 366 -8.48 14.84 -36.43
C THR A 366 -8.53 13.36 -36.07
N VAL A 367 -8.68 12.51 -37.08
CA VAL A 367 -8.74 11.06 -36.96
C VAL A 367 -7.37 10.46 -37.20
N ARG A 368 -6.91 9.64 -36.25
CA ARG A 368 -5.63 8.94 -36.31
C ARG A 368 -5.83 7.45 -36.12
N SER A 369 -5.44 6.67 -37.11
CA SER A 369 -5.38 5.21 -37.01
C SER A 369 -4.04 4.74 -36.46
N LEU A 370 -4.03 3.65 -35.70
CA LEU A 370 -2.83 2.90 -35.35
C LEU A 370 -2.34 2.03 -36.51
N SER A 371 -3.20 1.78 -37.50
CA SER A 371 -2.88 1.00 -38.69
C SER A 371 -2.10 1.89 -39.67
N PRO A 372 -0.88 1.47 -40.09
CA PRO A 372 0.01 2.31 -40.91
C PRO A 372 -0.51 2.54 -42.34
N ASN A 373 -1.50 1.77 -42.78
CA ASN A 373 -2.11 1.87 -44.10
C ASN A 373 -3.20 2.96 -44.20
N ILE A 374 -3.56 3.60 -43.08
CA ILE A 374 -4.60 4.63 -43.03
C ILE A 374 -3.93 5.94 -42.63
N ALA A 375 -3.84 6.87 -43.59
CA ALA A 375 -3.34 8.21 -43.32
C ALA A 375 -4.30 8.97 -42.38
N PRO A 376 -3.80 9.86 -41.52
CA PRO A 376 -4.66 10.72 -40.71
C PRO A 376 -5.48 11.65 -41.61
N TYR A 377 -6.71 11.93 -41.21
CA TYR A 377 -7.63 12.81 -41.93
C TYR A 377 -8.49 13.60 -40.96
N ASP A 378 -9.05 14.71 -41.43
CA ASP A 378 -9.85 15.62 -40.62
C ASP A 378 -11.33 15.50 -40.96
N MET A 379 -12.17 15.79 -39.96
CA MET A 379 -13.62 15.91 -40.07
C MET A 379 -14.05 17.27 -39.59
N TYR A 380 -15.16 17.74 -40.16
CA TYR A 380 -15.71 19.05 -39.86
C TYR A 380 -17.18 18.93 -39.49
N LEU A 381 -17.55 19.49 -38.34
CA LEU A 381 -18.92 19.60 -37.84
C LEU A 381 -19.36 21.06 -37.95
N ALA A 382 -20.46 21.30 -38.64
CA ALA A 382 -21.10 22.60 -38.69
C ALA A 382 -22.62 22.48 -38.57
N SER A 383 -23.23 23.53 -38.04
CA SER A 383 -24.68 23.69 -37.96
C SER A 383 -25.25 24.26 -39.26
N HIS A 384 -26.29 23.63 -39.79
CA HIS A 384 -26.99 24.02 -41.01
C HIS A 384 -28.45 24.38 -40.71
N LEU A 385 -28.99 25.30 -41.50
CA LEU A 385 -30.40 25.70 -41.49
C LEU A 385 -30.90 25.69 -42.93
N ASP A 386 -31.80 24.76 -43.24
CA ASP A 386 -32.42 24.63 -44.56
C ASP A 386 -33.94 24.83 -44.43
N PRO A 387 -34.44 26.07 -44.60
CA PRO A 387 -35.83 26.38 -44.37
C PRO A 387 -36.74 25.76 -45.44
N VAL A 388 -37.63 24.87 -45.03
CA VAL A 388 -38.67 24.32 -45.91
C VAL A 388 -39.76 25.36 -46.12
N LEU A 389 -39.69 26.11 -47.22
CA LEU A 389 -40.71 27.08 -47.60
C LEU A 389 -41.96 26.35 -48.13
N VAL A 390 -42.94 26.09 -47.28
CA VAL A 390 -44.26 25.58 -47.71
C VAL A 390 -45.09 26.76 -48.25
N PRO A 391 -45.51 26.75 -49.54
CA PRO A 391 -46.33 27.82 -50.09
C PRO A 391 -47.71 27.85 -49.44
N GLY A 392 -48.10 28.99 -48.83
CA GLY A 392 -49.48 29.26 -48.41
C GLY A 392 -49.85 28.92 -46.95
N THR A 393 -48.95 28.32 -46.16
CA THR A 393 -49.15 28.14 -44.73
C THR A 393 -48.56 29.31 -43.95
N GLY A 394 -49.43 30.17 -43.40
CA GLY A 394 -49.01 31.19 -42.44
C GLY A 394 -48.34 30.57 -41.22
N ASN A 395 -47.48 31.36 -40.57
CA ASN A 395 -46.57 31.10 -39.42
C ASN A 395 -47.23 30.57 -38.12
N THR A 396 -48.23 29.69 -38.22
CA THR A 396 -49.20 29.39 -37.16
C THR A 396 -49.12 27.97 -36.61
N THR A 397 -48.24 27.12 -37.14
CA THR A 397 -47.93 25.82 -36.55
C THR A 397 -46.46 25.78 -36.13
N ASN A 398 -46.19 25.57 -34.84
CA ASN A 398 -44.86 25.24 -34.30
C ASN A 398 -44.38 23.84 -34.76
N THR A 399 -44.63 23.48 -36.02
CA THR A 399 -44.25 22.21 -36.62
C THR A 399 -42.87 22.38 -37.25
N THR A 400 -41.83 21.96 -36.53
CA THR A 400 -40.48 21.83 -37.05
C THR A 400 -40.45 20.73 -38.12
N ASN A 401 -39.97 21.05 -39.31
CA ASN A 401 -39.81 20.07 -40.37
C ASN A 401 -38.54 19.23 -40.15
N PRO A 402 -38.55 17.94 -40.52
CA PRO A 402 -37.34 17.11 -40.47
C PRO A 402 -36.20 17.74 -41.28
N PHE A 403 -35.01 17.80 -40.68
CA PHE A 403 -33.81 18.40 -41.26
C PHE A 403 -33.94 19.89 -41.62
N GLU A 404 -34.86 20.63 -40.99
CA GLU A 404 -34.90 22.10 -41.10
C GLU A 404 -33.69 22.74 -40.41
N TYR A 405 -33.31 22.21 -39.24
CA TYR A 405 -32.08 22.54 -38.52
C TYR A 405 -31.35 21.25 -38.17
N TYR A 406 -30.10 21.12 -38.62
CA TYR A 406 -29.32 19.90 -38.43
C TYR A 406 -27.83 20.21 -38.29
N GLN A 407 -27.09 19.33 -37.62
CA GLN A 407 -25.63 19.35 -37.60
C GLN A 407 -25.09 18.39 -38.65
N ARG A 408 -24.18 18.87 -39.50
CA ARG A 408 -23.54 18.09 -40.56
C ARG A 408 -22.09 17.78 -40.19
N LEU A 409 -21.78 16.50 -40.03
CA LEU A 409 -20.42 16.00 -39.93
C LEU A 409 -19.93 15.57 -41.31
N SER A 410 -19.03 16.34 -41.92
CA SER A 410 -18.39 15.98 -43.19
C SER A 410 -17.07 15.26 -42.97
N ILE A 411 -16.88 14.15 -43.67
CA ILE A 411 -15.71 13.29 -43.61
C ILE A 411 -15.11 13.21 -45.01
N SER A 412 -13.84 13.58 -45.14
CA SER A 412 -13.09 13.44 -46.39
C SER A 412 -11.83 12.61 -46.11
N ARG A 413 -11.77 11.40 -46.65
CA ARG A 413 -10.63 10.49 -46.45
C ARG A 413 -9.99 10.10 -47.78
N PRO A 414 -8.65 10.12 -47.89
CA PRO A 414 -7.97 9.59 -49.06
C PRO A 414 -8.03 8.05 -49.02
N SER A 415 -8.68 7.43 -50.01
CA SER A 415 -8.71 5.96 -50.12
C SER A 415 -7.46 5.46 -50.86
N PRO A 416 -6.64 4.56 -50.29
CA PRO A 416 -5.53 3.99 -51.04
C PRO A 416 -6.07 3.05 -52.14
N PRO A 417 -5.59 3.17 -53.39
CA PRO A 417 -5.96 2.23 -54.47
C PRO A 417 -5.61 0.80 -54.03
N PRO A 418 -6.50 -0.22 -54.21
CA PRO A 418 -7.67 -0.28 -55.10
C PRO A 418 -9.02 -0.22 -54.37
N LEU A 419 -9.11 0.38 -53.18
CA LEU A 419 -10.36 0.45 -52.42
C LEU A 419 -11.41 1.31 -53.14
N SER A 420 -12.69 0.93 -53.03
CA SER A 420 -13.80 1.65 -53.66
C SER A 420 -13.85 3.12 -53.22
N ARG A 421 -14.13 4.03 -54.17
CA ARG A 421 -14.30 5.47 -53.91
C ARG A 421 -15.55 5.80 -53.09
N ASP A 422 -16.45 4.82 -52.90
CA ASP A 422 -17.72 4.95 -52.17
C ASP A 422 -17.59 5.45 -50.72
N TYR A 423 -16.35 5.57 -50.22
CA TYR A 423 -16.06 5.97 -48.86
C TYR A 423 -15.18 7.23 -48.76
N GLU A 424 -14.87 7.91 -49.86
CA GLU A 424 -13.94 9.06 -49.84
C GLU A 424 -14.59 10.30 -49.25
N HIS A 425 -15.86 10.57 -49.59
CA HIS A 425 -16.57 11.77 -49.17
C HIS A 425 -17.95 11.42 -48.63
N ILE A 426 -18.11 11.53 -47.31
CA ILE A 426 -19.34 11.19 -46.60
C ILE A 426 -19.79 12.39 -45.78
N ALA A 427 -21.09 12.64 -45.73
CA ALA A 427 -21.70 13.56 -44.77
C ALA A 427 -22.71 12.82 -43.90
N ILE A 428 -22.77 13.18 -42.63
CA ILE A 428 -23.77 12.65 -41.68
C ILE A 428 -24.51 13.83 -41.09
N ASP A 429 -25.80 13.90 -41.39
CA ASP A 429 -26.67 14.94 -40.87
C ASP A 429 -27.43 14.40 -39.66
N ILE A 430 -27.39 15.14 -38.57
CA ILE A 430 -28.07 14.83 -37.31
C ILE A 430 -29.11 15.92 -37.05
N ASP A 431 -30.38 15.54 -36.98
CA ASP A 431 -31.48 16.39 -36.54
C ASP A 431 -31.82 15.99 -35.09
N ILE A 432 -31.30 16.77 -34.13
CA ILE A 432 -31.53 16.54 -32.70
C ILE A 432 -33.02 16.70 -32.32
N PRO A 433 -33.73 17.79 -32.71
CA PRO A 433 -35.15 17.96 -32.39
C PRO A 433 -36.05 16.81 -32.87
N SER A 434 -35.88 16.37 -34.12
CA SER A 434 -36.70 15.30 -34.71
C SER A 434 -36.20 13.90 -34.35
N ARG A 435 -34.99 13.80 -33.79
CA ARG A 435 -34.27 12.55 -33.45
C ARG A 435 -34.00 11.67 -34.68
N LEU A 436 -33.58 12.30 -35.77
CA LEU A 436 -33.33 11.66 -37.06
C LEU A 436 -31.86 11.81 -37.46
N TYR A 437 -31.38 10.85 -38.23
CA TYR A 437 -30.08 10.94 -38.89
C TYR A 437 -30.16 10.49 -40.33
N ARG A 438 -29.25 10.97 -41.17
CA ARG A 438 -29.03 10.46 -42.53
C ARG A 438 -27.54 10.44 -42.88
N ILE A 439 -27.13 9.42 -43.60
CA ILE A 439 -25.80 9.26 -44.17
C ILE A 439 -25.91 9.58 -45.66
N LEU A 440 -25.07 10.52 -46.11
CA LEU A 440 -25.00 11.03 -47.47
C LEU A 440 -23.64 10.68 -48.06
N HIS A 441 -23.62 10.20 -49.30
CA HIS A 441 -22.40 10.12 -50.09
C HIS A 441 -22.30 11.36 -50.98
N LEU A 442 -21.13 11.99 -50.97
CA LEU A 442 -20.84 13.22 -51.70
C LEU A 442 -19.93 12.93 -52.90
N ASN A 443 -20.08 13.69 -53.98
CA ASN A 443 -19.20 13.57 -55.14
C ASN A 443 -17.79 14.16 -54.92
N ALA A 444 -17.64 15.09 -53.97
CA ALA A 444 -16.40 15.80 -53.65
C ALA A 444 -16.35 16.20 -52.17
N SER A 445 -15.19 16.69 -51.72
CA SER A 445 -15.01 17.23 -50.36
C SER A 445 -15.91 18.44 -50.10
N ASN A 446 -16.56 18.48 -48.93
CA ASN A 446 -17.47 19.56 -48.56
C ASN A 446 -16.73 20.79 -47.99
N ALA A 447 -16.20 21.62 -48.90
CA ALA A 447 -15.48 22.85 -48.56
C ALA A 447 -16.36 23.90 -47.86
N GLU A 448 -17.67 23.92 -48.16
CA GLU A 448 -18.63 24.82 -47.49
C GLU A 448 -18.78 24.45 -46.01
N ASN A 449 -18.97 23.17 -45.71
CA ASN A 449 -19.09 22.68 -44.33
C ASN A 449 -17.79 22.89 -43.54
N GLU A 450 -16.63 22.65 -44.17
CA GLU A 450 -15.32 22.96 -43.58
C GLU A 450 -15.20 24.45 -43.24
N TYR A 451 -15.61 25.33 -44.17
CA TYR A 451 -15.57 26.77 -43.96
C TYR A 451 -16.48 27.21 -42.80
N MET A 452 -17.71 26.67 -42.73
CA MET A 452 -18.65 26.94 -41.63
C MET A 452 -18.11 26.45 -40.28
N ALA A 453 -17.55 25.24 -40.23
CA ALA A 453 -17.00 24.62 -39.02
C ALA A 453 -15.85 25.44 -38.41
N LEU A 454 -15.00 26.04 -39.26
CA LEU A 454 -13.85 26.83 -38.79
C LEU A 454 -14.24 28.25 -38.36
N GLY A 455 -15.50 28.68 -38.57
CA GLY A 455 -16.09 29.88 -37.97
C GLY A 455 -15.28 31.17 -38.18
N TYR A 456 -14.78 31.39 -39.40
CA TYR A 456 -13.73 32.36 -39.70
C TYR A 456 -13.90 33.73 -39.01
N LYS A 457 -13.02 34.01 -38.03
CA LYS A 457 -12.81 35.34 -37.45
C LYS A 457 -11.68 36.06 -38.20
N SER A 458 -12.08 37.00 -39.07
CA SER A 458 -11.32 38.14 -39.62
C SER A 458 -10.31 37.92 -40.77
N SER A 459 -10.51 38.73 -41.83
CA SER A 459 -9.56 39.20 -42.85
C SER A 459 -9.32 38.38 -44.13
N LEU A 460 -10.38 37.90 -44.80
CA LEU A 460 -10.31 37.57 -46.24
C LEU A 460 -10.86 38.77 -47.04
N THR A 461 -10.05 39.31 -47.95
CA THR A 461 -10.44 40.39 -48.88
C THR A 461 -11.47 39.96 -49.93
N SER A 462 -11.72 38.65 -50.06
CA SER A 462 -12.77 38.08 -50.91
C SER A 462 -13.43 36.86 -50.25
N LEU A 463 -14.75 36.76 -50.31
CA LEU A 463 -15.51 35.59 -49.87
C LEU A 463 -15.17 34.37 -50.75
N PRO A 464 -15.04 33.16 -50.16
CA PRO A 464 -14.88 31.94 -50.94
C PRO A 464 -16.12 31.67 -51.80
N THR A 465 -15.91 31.09 -52.97
CA THR A 465 -17.01 30.65 -53.85
C THR A 465 -17.16 29.15 -53.68
N PHE A 466 -18.35 28.68 -53.34
CA PHE A 466 -18.67 27.26 -53.20
C PHE A 466 -19.41 26.77 -54.44
N HIS A 467 -19.15 25.52 -54.82
CA HIS A 467 -19.85 24.85 -55.91
C HIS A 467 -20.88 23.87 -55.34
N PRO A 468 -22.08 23.74 -55.95
CA PRO A 468 -23.07 22.77 -55.53
C PRO A 468 -22.51 21.35 -55.53
N LEU A 469 -22.76 20.60 -54.47
CA LEU A 469 -22.38 19.19 -54.35
C LEU A 469 -23.55 18.31 -54.74
N GLU A 470 -23.26 17.18 -55.38
CA GLU A 470 -24.25 16.14 -55.61
C GLU A 470 -24.30 15.24 -54.36
N GLU A 471 -25.46 15.21 -53.71
CA GLU A 471 -25.67 14.47 -52.46
C GLU A 471 -26.60 13.27 -52.72
N THR A 472 -26.15 12.08 -52.35
CA THR A 472 -26.94 10.85 -52.49
C THR A 472 -27.19 10.22 -51.13
N ILE A 473 -28.46 9.99 -50.77
CA ILE A 473 -28.82 9.36 -49.50
C ILE A 473 -28.47 7.88 -49.55
N LYS A 474 -27.58 7.45 -48.65
CA LYS A 474 -27.15 6.07 -48.51
C LYS A 474 -27.99 5.32 -47.48
N SER A 475 -28.23 5.95 -46.34
CA SER A 475 -29.12 5.42 -45.29
C SER A 475 -29.69 6.54 -44.44
N ASN A 476 -30.81 6.27 -43.77
CA ASN A 476 -31.40 7.13 -42.76
C ASN A 476 -31.97 6.29 -41.63
N GLY A 477 -32.27 6.94 -40.52
CA GLY A 477 -32.83 6.27 -39.35
C GLY A 477 -33.14 7.24 -38.23
N SER A 478 -33.40 6.67 -37.06
CA SER A 478 -33.82 7.40 -35.88
C SER A 478 -32.97 7.02 -34.66
N PHE A 479 -33.04 7.83 -33.61
CA PHE A 479 -32.45 7.47 -32.32
C PHE A 479 -33.42 7.74 -31.17
N SER A 480 -33.31 6.93 -30.12
CA SER A 480 -34.22 7.01 -28.99
C SER A 480 -33.96 8.24 -28.14
N GLU A 481 -35.02 8.72 -27.49
CA GLU A 481 -34.89 9.74 -26.45
C GLU A 481 -34.21 9.18 -25.20
N VAL A 482 -33.56 10.08 -24.45
CA VAL A 482 -32.91 9.74 -23.18
C VAL A 482 -33.60 10.44 -22.03
N THR A 483 -33.93 9.68 -20.99
CA THR A 483 -34.57 10.18 -19.78
C THR A 483 -33.80 9.73 -18.54
N LYS A 484 -34.17 10.23 -17.35
CA LYS A 484 -33.58 9.74 -16.08
C LYS A 484 -33.78 8.24 -15.86
N LYS A 485 -34.89 7.68 -16.37
CA LYS A 485 -35.20 6.24 -16.29
C LYS A 485 -34.48 5.48 -17.39
N ASP A 486 -34.59 5.98 -18.62
CA ASP A 486 -33.97 5.40 -19.81
C ASP A 486 -32.72 6.20 -20.17
N LYS A 487 -31.65 5.95 -19.40
CA LYS A 487 -30.39 6.71 -19.50
C LYS A 487 -29.56 6.39 -20.75
N HIS A 488 -29.97 5.39 -21.53
CA HIS A 488 -29.26 4.89 -22.72
C HIS A 488 -29.94 5.38 -23.99
N MET A 489 -29.15 5.63 -25.03
CA MET A 489 -29.67 5.97 -26.35
C MET A 489 -29.50 4.78 -27.28
N LEU A 490 -30.55 4.43 -28.02
CA LEU A 490 -30.57 3.33 -28.98
C LEU A 490 -30.67 3.90 -30.40
N ILE A 491 -29.96 3.26 -31.34
CA ILE A 491 -30.03 3.51 -32.78
C ILE A 491 -30.51 2.20 -33.41
N PRO A 492 -31.84 2.00 -33.54
CA PRO A 492 -32.42 0.71 -33.90
C PRO A 492 -31.95 0.19 -35.26
N GLU A 493 -31.83 1.07 -36.25
CA GLU A 493 -31.48 0.71 -37.63
C GLU A 493 -30.03 0.21 -37.75
N LEU A 494 -29.15 0.60 -36.82
CA LEU A 494 -27.75 0.16 -36.76
C LEU A 494 -27.50 -0.91 -35.69
N ASN A 495 -28.50 -1.26 -34.88
CA ASN A 495 -28.35 -2.11 -33.68
C ASN A 495 -27.26 -1.62 -32.72
N ILE A 496 -27.15 -0.30 -32.57
CA ILE A 496 -26.16 0.36 -31.71
C ILE A 496 -26.84 0.94 -30.46
N GLY A 497 -26.16 0.83 -29.33
CA GLY A 497 -26.57 1.42 -28.05
C GLY A 497 -25.45 2.25 -27.46
N ILE A 498 -25.74 3.51 -27.15
CA ILE A 498 -24.86 4.45 -26.46
C ILE A 498 -25.19 4.40 -24.97
N ALA A 499 -24.24 3.92 -24.17
CA ALA A 499 -24.44 3.75 -22.74
C ALA A 499 -24.38 5.08 -21.99
N ASN A 500 -25.35 5.33 -21.11
CA ASN A 500 -25.40 6.47 -20.19
C ASN A 500 -25.36 7.85 -20.87
N MET A 501 -25.98 7.96 -22.05
CA MET A 501 -26.07 9.20 -22.82
C MET A 501 -26.83 10.31 -22.06
N TYR A 502 -27.78 9.97 -21.19
CA TYR A 502 -28.45 10.96 -20.33
C TYR A 502 -27.45 11.76 -19.48
N SER A 503 -26.52 11.06 -18.83
CA SER A 503 -25.43 11.64 -18.05
C SER A 503 -24.44 12.45 -18.91
N PHE A 504 -24.26 12.09 -20.17
CA PHE A 504 -23.41 12.84 -21.09
C PHE A 504 -24.01 14.20 -21.46
N ILE A 505 -25.33 14.24 -21.69
CA ILE A 505 -26.06 15.45 -22.14
C ILE A 505 -26.44 16.36 -20.97
N TYR A 506 -26.92 15.78 -19.86
CA TYR A 506 -27.49 16.55 -18.75
C TYR A 506 -26.68 16.44 -17.45
N GLY A 507 -25.66 15.58 -17.42
CA GLY A 507 -24.80 15.41 -16.26
C GLY A 507 -23.64 16.38 -16.24
N SER A 508 -22.76 16.19 -15.25
CA SER A 508 -21.58 17.04 -15.08
C SER A 508 -20.48 16.73 -16.11
N PRO A 509 -19.61 17.68 -16.48
CA PRO A 509 -18.58 17.50 -17.50
C PRO A 509 -17.64 16.32 -17.23
N GLU A 510 -17.45 15.93 -15.97
CA GLU A 510 -16.60 14.81 -15.57
C GLU A 510 -17.17 13.44 -16.00
N GLN A 511 -18.42 13.37 -16.42
CA GLN A 511 -19.06 12.13 -16.88
C GLN A 511 -18.76 11.83 -18.35
N LYS A 512 -18.32 12.83 -19.13
CA LYS A 512 -18.02 12.72 -20.57
C LYS A 512 -17.01 11.60 -20.94
N PRO A 513 -15.96 11.32 -20.15
CA PRO A 513 -14.99 10.25 -20.46
C PRO A 513 -15.49 8.81 -20.23
N PHE A 514 -16.72 8.62 -19.75
CA PHE A 514 -17.23 7.32 -19.28
C PHE A 514 -18.29 6.71 -20.20
N ILE A 515 -18.31 7.08 -21.48
CA ILE A 515 -19.26 6.58 -22.47
C ILE A 515 -18.70 5.36 -23.18
N LYS A 516 -19.56 4.36 -23.37
CA LYS A 516 -19.28 3.15 -24.15
C LYS A 516 -20.40 2.95 -25.16
N ILE A 517 -20.01 2.55 -26.36
CA ILE A 517 -20.93 2.31 -27.46
C ILE A 517 -20.79 0.85 -27.87
N TYR A 518 -21.91 0.15 -27.84
CA TYR A 518 -22.00 -1.27 -28.13
C TYR A 518 -22.80 -1.50 -29.40
N GLN A 519 -22.35 -2.43 -30.22
CA GLN A 519 -23.13 -3.00 -31.29
C GLN A 519 -23.64 -4.38 -30.85
N ASN A 520 -24.94 -4.60 -30.99
CA ASN A 520 -25.54 -5.91 -30.77
C ASN A 520 -25.29 -6.82 -31.99
N GLN A 521 -24.67 -7.98 -31.77
CA GLN A 521 -24.36 -8.95 -32.83
C GLN A 521 -25.35 -10.12 -32.88
N SER A 522 -26.39 -10.12 -32.04
CA SER A 522 -27.40 -11.19 -32.04
C SER A 522 -28.09 -11.30 -33.42
N PRO A 523 -28.28 -12.52 -33.97
CA PRO A 523 -28.93 -12.71 -35.26
C PRO A 523 -30.39 -12.21 -35.23
N TYR A 524 -30.66 -11.20 -36.03
CA TYR A 524 -31.98 -10.58 -36.18
C TYR A 524 -32.84 -11.29 -37.24
N TRP A 525 -34.16 -11.38 -37.04
CA TRP A 525 -35.12 -11.76 -38.09
C TRP A 525 -35.70 -10.49 -38.71
N ARG A 526 -35.41 -10.23 -40.00
CA ARG A 526 -36.07 -9.17 -40.75
C ARG A 526 -37.51 -9.61 -41.00
N SER A 527 -38.48 -8.97 -40.36
CA SER A 527 -39.88 -9.14 -40.77
C SER A 527 -39.99 -8.78 -42.24
N SER A 528 -40.59 -9.67 -43.03
CA SER A 528 -40.73 -9.55 -44.49
C SER A 528 -41.68 -8.43 -44.93
N ALA A 529 -42.16 -7.60 -43.99
CA ALA A 529 -43.10 -6.53 -44.24
C ALA A 529 -42.34 -5.21 -44.49
N PRO A 530 -42.53 -4.55 -45.64
CA PRO A 530 -41.98 -3.21 -45.89
C PRO A 530 -42.50 -2.23 -44.82
N GLY A 531 -41.60 -1.56 -44.10
CA GLY A 531 -41.95 -0.49 -43.16
C GLY A 531 -42.24 -0.92 -41.71
N SER A 532 -42.06 -2.18 -41.32
CA SER A 532 -42.13 -2.57 -39.91
C SER A 532 -40.82 -2.24 -39.17
N PRO A 533 -40.87 -1.63 -37.96
CA PRO A 533 -39.66 -1.31 -37.19
C PRO A 533 -38.90 -2.57 -36.82
N THR A 534 -37.57 -2.53 -36.95
CA THR A 534 -36.70 -3.64 -36.61
C THR A 534 -36.67 -3.87 -35.09
N SER A 535 -37.57 -4.71 -34.57
CA SER A 535 -37.60 -5.02 -33.13
C SER A 535 -36.78 -6.27 -32.82
N LEU A 536 -35.67 -6.10 -32.09
CA LEU A 536 -34.93 -7.20 -31.45
C LEU A 536 -35.89 -8.15 -30.72
N PHE A 537 -35.60 -9.45 -30.67
CA PHE A 537 -36.35 -10.36 -29.81
C PHE A 537 -36.38 -9.81 -28.38
N PRO A 538 -37.51 -9.88 -27.66
CA PRO A 538 -37.61 -9.29 -26.32
C PRO A 538 -36.49 -9.73 -25.37
N MET A 539 -36.02 -10.98 -25.49
CA MET A 539 -34.90 -11.52 -24.73
C MET A 539 -33.55 -10.89 -25.09
N ASP A 540 -33.30 -10.61 -26.37
CA ASP A 540 -32.05 -9.98 -26.83
C ASP A 540 -32.02 -8.51 -26.45
N LEU A 541 -33.17 -7.83 -26.52
CA LEU A 541 -33.30 -6.45 -26.05
C LEU A 541 -33.06 -6.36 -24.53
N LEU A 542 -33.56 -7.32 -23.75
CA LEU A 542 -33.28 -7.41 -22.31
C LEU A 542 -31.79 -7.66 -22.03
N LEU A 543 -31.13 -8.54 -22.78
CA LEU A 543 -29.70 -8.81 -22.64
C LEU A 543 -28.84 -7.59 -23.03
N PHE A 544 -29.25 -6.89 -24.09
CA PHE A 544 -28.59 -5.68 -24.55
C PHE A 544 -28.75 -4.54 -23.52
N ASN A 545 -29.96 -4.32 -23.02
CA ASN A 545 -30.22 -3.36 -21.94
C ASN A 545 -29.45 -3.72 -20.66
N LYS A 546 -29.30 -5.00 -20.32
CA LYS A 546 -28.46 -5.45 -19.21
C LYS A 546 -27.00 -5.04 -19.43
N THR A 547 -26.50 -5.16 -20.66
CA THR A 547 -25.12 -4.77 -21.02
C THR A 547 -24.91 -3.27 -20.95
N LEU A 548 -25.86 -2.49 -21.46
CA LEU A 548 -25.83 -1.04 -21.39
C LEU A 548 -25.83 -0.54 -19.94
N ASN A 549 -26.56 -1.24 -19.05
CA ASN A 549 -26.65 -0.90 -17.63
C ASN A 549 -25.43 -1.32 -16.80
N GLU A 550 -24.47 -2.04 -17.36
CA GLU A 550 -23.28 -2.43 -16.62
C GLU A 550 -22.47 -1.20 -16.15
N PRO A 551 -21.91 -1.24 -14.93
CA PRO A 551 -21.07 -0.16 -14.45
C PRO A 551 -19.84 -0.01 -15.36
N TRP A 552 -19.40 1.22 -15.55
CA TRP A 552 -18.21 1.48 -16.33
C TRP A 552 -16.98 0.83 -15.67
N ASP A 553 -16.21 0.10 -16.47
CA ASP A 553 -14.93 -0.50 -16.09
C ASP A 553 -14.05 -0.58 -17.34
N SER A 554 -12.83 -0.05 -17.29
CA SER A 554 -11.90 -0.07 -18.42
C SER A 554 -11.31 -1.47 -18.69
N LYS A 555 -11.29 -2.36 -17.68
CA LYS A 555 -10.62 -3.68 -17.74
C LYS A 555 -11.58 -4.84 -17.95
N LYS A 556 -12.88 -4.63 -17.78
CA LYS A 556 -13.88 -5.68 -17.91
C LYS A 556 -14.08 -6.06 -19.39
N ASN A 557 -13.91 -7.35 -19.70
CA ASN A 557 -14.19 -7.90 -21.02
C ASN A 557 -15.68 -7.82 -21.32
N THR A 558 -16.02 -7.51 -22.57
CA THR A 558 -17.40 -7.51 -23.04
C THR A 558 -17.92 -8.92 -23.28
N PRO A 559 -19.23 -9.16 -23.07
CA PRO A 559 -19.89 -10.39 -23.51
C PRO A 559 -19.64 -10.63 -25.01
N LYS A 560 -19.58 -11.90 -25.44
CA LYS A 560 -19.28 -12.24 -26.84
C LYS A 560 -20.33 -11.72 -27.83
N ASP A 561 -21.59 -11.61 -27.40
CA ASP A 561 -22.72 -11.22 -28.24
C ASP A 561 -22.83 -9.70 -28.45
N HIS A 562 -22.06 -8.92 -27.69
CA HIS A 562 -22.05 -7.47 -27.76
C HIS A 562 -20.62 -6.97 -28.00
N LYS A 563 -20.41 -6.36 -29.17
CA LYS A 563 -19.11 -5.83 -29.55
C LYS A 563 -18.99 -4.38 -29.08
N LEU A 564 -18.00 -4.09 -28.23
CA LEU A 564 -17.61 -2.70 -27.96
C LEU A 564 -17.03 -2.11 -29.26
N VAL A 565 -17.74 -1.15 -29.83
CA VAL A 565 -17.31 -0.49 -31.07
C VAL A 565 -16.58 0.81 -30.78
N MET A 566 -16.98 1.54 -29.72
CA MET A 566 -16.36 2.81 -29.37
C MET A 566 -16.46 3.08 -27.88
N ARG A 567 -15.62 4.01 -27.42
CA ARG A 567 -15.67 4.56 -26.07
C ARG A 567 -15.01 5.92 -26.02
N THR A 568 -15.48 6.76 -25.12
CA THR A 568 -14.71 7.93 -24.71
C THR A 568 -13.64 7.53 -23.70
N ALA A 569 -12.56 8.32 -23.66
CA ALA A 569 -11.49 8.18 -22.70
C ALA A 569 -10.88 9.57 -22.46
N SER A 570 -10.36 9.82 -21.26
CA SER A 570 -9.65 11.06 -20.99
C SER A 570 -8.23 10.79 -20.56
N PHE A 571 -7.28 11.27 -21.35
CA PHE A 571 -5.86 11.01 -21.18
C PHE A 571 -5.15 12.16 -20.46
N GLY A 572 -3.96 11.86 -19.93
CA GLY A 572 -3.12 12.79 -19.19
C GLY A 572 -3.38 12.79 -17.68
N HIS A 573 -2.53 13.51 -16.95
CA HIS A 573 -2.70 13.75 -15.51
C HIS A 573 -3.72 14.88 -15.31
N GLY A 574 -4.78 14.65 -14.53
CA GLY A 574 -5.78 15.69 -14.26
C GLY A 574 -6.75 15.98 -15.40
N ARG A 575 -7.15 14.97 -16.19
CA ARG A 575 -8.18 15.07 -17.25
C ARG A 575 -7.84 16.03 -18.40
N GLN A 576 -6.60 16.03 -18.86
CA GLN A 576 -6.09 17.01 -19.82
C GLN A 576 -6.74 16.97 -21.21
N ARG A 577 -7.15 15.80 -21.69
CA ARG A 577 -7.66 15.62 -23.06
C ARG A 577 -8.79 14.61 -23.11
N LEU A 578 -9.87 14.89 -23.82
CA LEU A 578 -10.94 13.93 -24.12
C LEU A 578 -10.74 13.34 -25.53
N ASP A 579 -10.60 12.02 -25.62
CA ASP A 579 -10.50 11.30 -26.88
C ASP A 579 -11.70 10.35 -27.07
N MET A 580 -12.12 10.17 -28.33
CA MET A 580 -12.91 9.03 -28.75
C MET A 580 -12.00 7.95 -29.31
N CYS A 581 -12.22 6.71 -28.87
CA CYS A 581 -11.53 5.54 -29.41
C CYS A 581 -12.53 4.63 -30.10
N MET A 582 -12.18 4.17 -31.30
CA MET A 582 -13.09 3.44 -32.18
C MET A 582 -12.43 2.18 -32.74
N LYS A 583 -13.26 1.17 -32.98
CA LYS A 583 -12.86 -0.07 -33.61
C LYS A 583 -12.93 0.08 -35.12
N GLU A 584 -11.87 -0.36 -35.78
CA GLU A 584 -11.80 -0.41 -37.23
C GLU A 584 -12.39 -1.71 -37.75
N ASP A 585 -12.91 -1.68 -38.97
CA ASP A 585 -13.23 -2.87 -39.72
C ASP A 585 -11.95 -3.49 -40.27
N THR A 586 -11.85 -4.81 -40.24
CA THR A 586 -10.64 -5.54 -40.64
C THR A 586 -10.96 -6.60 -41.67
N GLU A 587 -10.05 -6.77 -42.61
CA GLU A 587 -10.16 -7.78 -43.67
C GLU A 587 -8.92 -8.66 -43.67
N PHE A 588 -9.12 -9.96 -43.74
CA PHE A 588 -8.03 -10.92 -43.89
C PHE A 588 -7.60 -10.97 -45.35
N LYS A 589 -6.48 -10.31 -45.69
CA LYS A 589 -5.84 -10.44 -47.00
C LYS A 589 -4.58 -11.28 -46.89
N LYS A 590 -4.53 -12.40 -47.62
CA LYS A 590 -3.36 -13.30 -47.69
C LYS A 590 -2.81 -13.72 -46.31
N GLY A 591 -3.70 -13.99 -45.35
CA GLY A 591 -3.33 -14.39 -43.99
C GLY A 591 -2.88 -13.25 -43.06
N ILE A 592 -2.92 -12.00 -43.51
CA ILE A 592 -2.64 -10.80 -42.71
C ILE A 592 -3.94 -10.03 -42.51
N GLU A 593 -4.24 -9.65 -41.26
CA GLU A 593 -5.36 -8.77 -40.94
C GLU A 593 -5.00 -7.33 -41.33
N VAL A 594 -5.73 -6.77 -42.30
CA VAL A 594 -5.53 -5.42 -42.82
C VAL A 594 -6.75 -4.57 -42.44
N SER A 595 -6.51 -3.41 -41.83
CA SER A 595 -7.59 -2.49 -41.47
C SER A 595 -8.16 -1.76 -42.70
N LYS A 596 -9.49 -1.66 -42.77
CA LYS A 596 -10.24 -0.83 -43.73
C LYS A 596 -10.62 0.55 -43.16
N GLY A 597 -10.24 0.81 -41.90
CA GLY A 597 -10.66 1.98 -41.15
C GLY A 597 -12.05 1.79 -40.53
N VAL A 598 -12.59 2.88 -39.99
CA VAL A 598 -13.89 2.86 -39.32
C VAL A 598 -15.01 2.76 -40.37
N SER A 599 -15.98 1.88 -40.12
CA SER A 599 -17.20 1.74 -40.93
C SER A 599 -18.04 3.03 -40.91
N GLU A 600 -18.78 3.30 -41.97
CA GLU A 600 -19.60 4.51 -42.08
C GLU A 600 -20.71 4.58 -41.03
N GLU A 601 -21.35 3.44 -40.76
CA GLU A 601 -22.40 3.32 -39.74
C GLU A 601 -21.88 3.65 -38.35
N PHE A 602 -20.59 3.41 -38.11
CA PHE A 602 -19.92 3.72 -36.86
C PHE A 602 -19.63 5.22 -36.71
N TRP A 603 -19.73 6.02 -37.75
CA TRP A 603 -19.64 7.48 -37.61
C TRP A 603 -20.93 8.12 -37.07
N VAL A 604 -22.09 7.46 -37.20
CA VAL A 604 -23.39 7.97 -36.71
C VAL A 604 -23.41 8.22 -35.19
N PRO A 605 -23.07 7.25 -34.31
CA PRO A 605 -23.07 7.52 -32.87
C PRO A 605 -22.05 8.58 -32.47
N PHE A 606 -20.91 8.68 -33.17
CA PHE A 606 -19.96 9.76 -32.96
C PHE A 606 -20.56 11.13 -33.33
N ALA A 607 -21.19 11.24 -34.52
CA ALA A 607 -21.87 12.44 -35.00
C ALA A 607 -22.96 12.91 -34.01
N ILE A 608 -23.78 12.00 -33.48
CA ILE A 608 -24.79 12.31 -32.46
C ILE A 608 -24.14 12.89 -31.19
N MET A 609 -23.04 12.29 -30.71
CA MET A 609 -22.35 12.77 -29.52
C MET A 609 -21.74 14.16 -29.70
N VAL A 610 -21.09 14.42 -30.84
CA VAL A 610 -20.48 15.73 -31.10
C VAL A 610 -21.54 16.80 -31.36
N ALA A 611 -22.66 16.48 -32.03
CA ALA A 611 -23.78 17.39 -32.24
C ALA A 611 -24.44 17.80 -30.91
N HIS A 612 -24.68 16.84 -30.01
CA HIS A 612 -25.16 17.16 -28.66
C HIS A 612 -24.16 18.01 -27.87
N ARG A 613 -22.86 17.76 -28.04
CA ARG A 613 -21.81 18.54 -27.39
C ARG A 613 -21.78 19.98 -27.89
N GLU A 614 -21.77 20.20 -29.20
CA GLU A 614 -21.88 21.53 -29.82
C GLU A 614 -23.11 22.27 -29.27
N ARG A 615 -24.28 21.61 -29.26
CA ARG A 615 -25.53 22.19 -28.74
C ARG A 615 -25.45 22.59 -27.27
N MET A 616 -24.77 21.81 -26.42
CA MET A 616 -24.55 22.19 -25.02
C MET A 616 -23.73 23.49 -24.93
N TYR A 617 -22.67 23.62 -25.71
CA TYR A 617 -21.83 24.82 -25.73
C TYR A 617 -22.59 26.06 -26.25
N GLU A 618 -23.43 25.91 -27.28
CA GLU A 618 -24.29 27.01 -27.74
C GLU A 618 -25.24 27.53 -26.65
N MET A 619 -25.76 26.62 -25.81
CA MET A 619 -26.69 26.95 -24.73
C MET A 619 -25.98 27.52 -23.51
N GLU A 620 -24.78 27.04 -23.19
CA GLU A 620 -23.94 27.53 -22.09
C GLU A 620 -23.31 28.88 -22.41
N GLY A 621 -22.83 29.10 -23.65
CA GLY A 621 -22.26 30.37 -24.10
C GLY A 621 -23.26 31.52 -24.25
N ARG A 622 -24.55 31.27 -24.04
CA ARG A 622 -25.64 32.27 -23.97
C ARG A 622 -26.01 32.68 -22.54
N LYS A 623 -25.44 32.03 -21.52
CA LYS A 623 -25.55 32.43 -20.11
C LYS A 623 -24.32 33.22 -19.69
#